data_AF-A0A3P7TNN4-F1
#
_entry.id   AF-A0A3P7TNN4-F1
#
_cell.length_a   1.000
_cell.length_b   1.000
_cell.length_c   1.000
_cell.angle_alpha   90.00
_cell.angle_beta   90.00
_cell.angle_gamma   90.00
#
_symmetry.space_group_name_H-M   'P 1'
#
loop_
_entity.id
_entity.type
_entity.pdbx_description
1 polymer ?
#
loop_
_entity_poly.entity_id
_entity_poly.type
_entity_poly.pdbx_seq_one_letter_code
_entity_poly.pdbx_strand_id
1 'polypeptide(L)'
;MNPRGISDQSHRQLTEEVRQLVRENAGLPVMFDVLQHCSDFILEHQHSASLACPICLCPMSSVGVSATPCDHYAHTECLELHVEHTRKQLGEKLAARGFKMCDDVDRSLRCPVCRIVMEEEVEPILQPSPPSGRRRRSSLKERESTYSRRLVQQGSLADFDFDWERWRQQQASLMVIYEKQKEKGGIIDLEEERKKNLITENTVSCWKITSATIANFFVVILIVGCFGQSELKRTFKKLRF
;
A
#
# COMPACT_ATOMS: atom_id res chain seq x y z
N MET A 1 -14.72 23.24 -1.19
CA MET A 1 -14.09 22.53 -0.05
C MET A 1 -15.03 21.41 0.36
N ASN A 2 -14.52 20.20 0.64
CA ASN A 2 -15.37 19.10 1.07
C ASN A 2 -15.59 19.23 2.59
N PRO A 3 -16.83 19.31 3.09
CA PRO A 3 -17.09 19.48 4.51
C PRO A 3 -16.58 18.25 5.26
N ARG A 4 -15.70 18.46 6.26
CA ARG A 4 -15.14 17.39 7.09
C ARG A 4 -16.05 17.18 8.29
N GLY A 5 -16.32 15.93 8.66
CA GLY A 5 -17.05 15.61 9.89
C GLY A 5 -18.58 15.67 9.84
N ILE A 6 -19.20 16.00 8.71
CA ILE A 6 -20.67 15.91 8.54
C ILE A 6 -21.02 15.10 7.29
N SER A 7 -22.15 14.41 7.31
CA SER A 7 -22.61 13.65 6.14
C SER A 7 -23.08 14.55 5.00
N ASP A 8 -23.14 14.01 3.79
CA ASP A 8 -23.76 14.68 2.64
C ASP A 8 -25.22 15.06 2.90
N GLN A 9 -25.95 14.27 3.69
CA GLN A 9 -27.33 14.57 4.07
C GLN A 9 -27.41 15.77 5.01
N SER A 10 -26.60 15.77 6.07
CA SER A 10 -26.51 16.86 7.05
C SER A 10 -26.04 18.16 6.40
N HIS A 11 -25.09 18.07 5.46
CA HIS A 11 -24.64 19.22 4.69
C HIS A 11 -25.76 19.81 3.81
N ARG A 12 -26.55 18.97 3.14
CA ARG A 12 -27.72 19.43 2.36
C ARG A 12 -28.76 20.09 3.26
N GLN A 13 -29.04 19.50 4.43
CA GLN A 13 -29.98 20.05 5.40
C GLN A 13 -29.53 21.44 5.88
N LEU A 14 -28.29 21.57 6.36
CA LEU A 14 -27.73 22.86 6.79
C LEU A 14 -27.83 23.92 5.69
N THR A 15 -27.52 23.53 4.45
CA THR A 15 -27.59 24.45 3.32
C THR A 15 -29.02 24.98 3.10
N GLU A 16 -30.04 24.13 3.25
CA GLU A 16 -31.43 24.56 3.09
C GLU A 16 -31.90 25.42 4.27
N GLU A 17 -31.54 25.07 5.51
CA GLU A 17 -31.86 25.86 6.70
C GLU A 17 -31.24 27.27 6.62
N VAL A 18 -29.97 27.38 6.21
CA VAL A 18 -29.31 28.68 6.00
C VAL A 18 -30.01 29.48 4.90
N ARG A 19 -30.40 28.85 3.79
CA ARG A 19 -31.15 29.53 2.71
C ARG A 19 -32.50 30.03 3.21
N GLN A 20 -33.19 29.25 4.03
CA GLN A 20 -34.46 29.66 4.62
C GLN A 20 -34.27 30.85 5.56
N LEU A 21 -33.30 30.78 6.48
CA LEU A 21 -33.00 31.85 7.43
C LEU A 21 -32.65 33.17 6.73
N VAL A 22 -31.87 33.12 5.65
CA VAL A 22 -31.56 34.31 4.84
C VAL A 22 -32.79 34.86 4.10
N ARG A 23 -33.66 33.99 3.56
CA ARG A 23 -34.89 34.42 2.87
C ARG A 23 -35.88 35.09 3.81
N GLU A 24 -36.07 34.53 5.00
CA GLU A 24 -37.03 35.04 6.00
C GLU A 24 -36.59 36.38 6.60
N ASN A 25 -35.29 36.65 6.64
CA ASN A 25 -34.71 37.87 7.20
C ASN A 25 -34.12 38.81 6.14
N ALA A 26 -34.67 38.79 4.92
CA ALA A 26 -34.18 39.62 3.83
C ALA A 26 -34.23 41.12 4.19
N GLY A 27 -33.09 41.81 4.02
CA GLY A 27 -32.95 43.22 4.36
C GLY A 27 -32.49 43.49 5.80
N LEU A 28 -32.37 42.46 6.64
CA LEU A 28 -31.80 42.54 7.99
C LEU A 28 -30.33 42.03 8.00
N PRO A 29 -29.47 42.56 8.89
CA PRO A 29 -28.10 42.10 9.03
C PRO A 29 -28.01 40.80 9.84
N VAL A 30 -28.23 39.64 9.18
CA VAL A 30 -28.30 38.31 9.83
C VAL A 30 -27.02 37.47 9.73
N MET A 31 -25.88 38.06 9.36
CA MET A 31 -24.63 37.31 9.17
C MET A 31 -24.19 36.55 10.43
N PHE A 32 -24.34 37.16 11.61
CA PHE A 32 -23.97 36.51 12.87
C PHE A 32 -24.93 35.37 13.22
N ASP A 33 -26.23 35.54 12.98
CA ASP A 33 -27.22 34.49 13.22
C ASP A 33 -26.97 33.29 12.31
N VAL A 34 -26.61 33.53 11.03
CA VAL A 34 -26.21 32.46 10.10
C VAL A 34 -24.97 31.72 10.61
N LEU A 35 -23.94 32.45 11.08
CA LEU A 35 -22.70 31.83 11.58
C LEU A 35 -22.96 31.02 12.86
N GLN A 36 -23.78 31.55 13.77
CA GLN A 36 -24.19 30.88 14.99
C GLN A 36 -24.98 29.61 14.67
N HIS A 37 -25.97 29.70 13.78
CA HIS A 37 -26.75 28.53 13.32
C HIS A 37 -25.86 27.45 12.70
N CYS A 38 -24.92 27.84 11.84
CA CYS A 38 -23.95 26.90 11.27
C CYS A 38 -23.11 26.21 12.35
N SER A 39 -22.63 26.98 13.34
CA SER A 39 -21.81 26.46 14.43
C SER A 39 -22.57 25.45 15.28
N ASP A 40 -23.79 25.80 15.69
CA ASP A 40 -24.65 24.95 16.53
C ASP A 40 -25.03 23.67 15.78
N PHE A 41 -25.40 23.80 14.49
CA PHE A 41 -25.72 22.65 13.65
C PHE A 41 -24.54 21.68 13.51
N ILE A 42 -23.33 22.20 13.27
CA ILE A 42 -22.12 21.37 13.14
C ILE A 42 -21.86 20.62 14.45
N LEU A 43 -21.95 21.28 15.59
CA LEU A 43 -21.76 20.67 16.91
C LEU A 43 -22.78 19.55 17.19
N GLU A 44 -24.03 19.73 16.78
CA GLU A 44 -25.09 18.74 16.97
C GLU A 44 -24.98 17.56 15.99
N HIS A 45 -24.49 17.78 14.77
CA HIS A 45 -24.52 16.80 13.69
C HIS A 45 -23.15 16.17 13.39
N GLN A 46 -22.07 16.58 14.05
CA GLN A 46 -20.72 16.03 13.87
C GLN A 46 -20.61 14.52 14.15
N HIS A 47 -21.56 13.95 14.90
CA HIS A 47 -21.60 12.53 15.25
C HIS A 47 -22.80 11.78 14.67
N SER A 48 -23.78 12.51 14.14
CA SER A 48 -25.18 12.05 14.02
C SER A 48 -25.49 11.39 12.69
N ALA A 49 -24.61 11.54 11.69
CA ALA A 49 -24.79 10.94 10.37
C ALA A 49 -23.49 10.28 9.88
N SER A 50 -23.23 9.07 10.37
CA SER A 50 -22.62 7.98 9.58
C SER A 50 -21.37 8.29 8.75
N LEU A 51 -20.31 8.83 9.36
CA LEU A 51 -18.99 8.42 8.90
C LEU A 51 -18.78 7.00 9.44
N ALA A 52 -18.53 6.03 8.56
CA ALA A 52 -17.87 4.81 8.99
C ALA A 52 -16.43 5.18 9.33
N CYS A 53 -15.84 4.57 10.36
CA CYS A 53 -14.43 4.73 10.62
C CYS A 53 -13.65 4.37 9.35
N PRO A 54 -12.77 5.23 8.81
CA PRO A 54 -12.04 4.94 7.57
C PRO A 54 -11.04 3.78 7.70
N ILE A 55 -10.83 3.30 8.94
CA ILE A 55 -9.90 2.21 9.26
C ILE A 55 -10.66 0.88 9.37
N CYS A 56 -11.71 0.80 10.19
CA CYS A 56 -12.44 -0.45 10.42
C CYS A 56 -13.78 -0.57 9.67
N LEU A 57 -14.23 0.52 9.04
CA LEU A 57 -15.51 0.64 8.32
C LEU A 57 -16.76 0.43 9.20
N CYS A 58 -16.62 0.42 10.52
CA CYS A 58 -17.76 0.36 11.43
C CYS A 58 -18.32 1.76 11.72
N PRO A 59 -19.62 1.87 12.08
CA PRO A 59 -20.23 3.13 12.47
C PRO A 59 -19.46 3.81 13.61
N MET A 60 -19.32 5.14 13.57
CA MET A 60 -18.63 5.91 14.64
C MET A 60 -19.39 5.92 15.97
N SER A 61 -20.63 5.44 16.01
CA SER A 61 -21.47 5.37 17.21
C SER A 61 -21.08 4.26 18.20
N SER A 62 -20.15 3.37 17.84
CA SER A 62 -19.83 2.17 18.63
C SER A 62 -18.78 2.36 19.73
N VAL A 63 -17.84 3.30 19.58
CA VAL A 63 -16.66 3.47 20.45
C VAL A 63 -16.28 4.95 20.52
N GLY A 64 -15.45 5.36 21.48
CA GLY A 64 -14.85 6.70 21.51
C GLY A 64 -14.24 7.11 20.17
N VAL A 65 -14.48 8.36 19.77
CA VAL A 65 -14.05 8.94 18.50
C VAL A 65 -13.03 10.02 18.78
N SER A 66 -11.93 9.99 18.03
CA SER A 66 -10.88 11.01 18.06
C SER A 66 -10.77 11.70 16.70
N ALA A 67 -10.40 12.98 16.73
CA ALA A 67 -10.11 13.76 15.54
C ALA A 67 -8.60 13.92 15.34
N THR A 68 -8.16 13.81 14.11
CA THR A 68 -6.80 14.23 13.71
C THR A 68 -6.70 15.76 13.63
N PRO A 69 -5.51 16.37 13.66
CA PRO A 69 -5.32 17.83 13.50
C PRO A 69 -5.85 18.40 12.17
N CYS A 70 -6.20 17.54 11.22
CA CYS A 70 -6.79 17.90 9.95
C CYS A 70 -8.29 17.57 9.88
N ASP A 71 -8.97 17.48 11.03
CA ASP A 71 -10.41 17.29 11.17
C ASP A 71 -10.96 16.00 10.51
N HIS A 72 -10.14 14.96 10.42
CA HIS A 72 -10.63 13.61 10.10
C HIS A 72 -10.87 12.81 11.36
N TYR A 73 -12.03 12.19 11.43
CA TYR A 73 -12.50 11.40 12.57
C TYR A 73 -12.27 9.90 12.33
N ALA A 74 -11.93 9.19 13.39
CA ALA A 74 -11.86 7.74 13.44
C ALA A 74 -12.07 7.28 14.89
N HIS A 75 -12.41 6.00 15.10
CA HIS A 75 -12.40 5.46 16.46
C HIS A 75 -11.02 5.65 17.08
N THR A 76 -10.98 6.05 18.35
CA THR A 76 -9.74 6.31 19.09
C THR A 76 -8.80 5.11 19.01
N GLU A 77 -9.32 3.92 19.28
CA GLU A 77 -8.56 2.66 19.20
C GLU A 77 -8.01 2.40 17.79
N CYS A 78 -8.77 2.73 16.74
CA CYS A 78 -8.30 2.56 15.37
C CYS A 78 -7.17 3.52 15.02
N LEU A 79 -7.22 4.78 15.50
CA LEU A 79 -6.11 5.73 15.33
C LEU A 79 -4.87 5.28 16.10
N GLU A 80 -5.02 4.81 17.32
CA GLU A 80 -3.90 4.27 18.10
C GLU A 80 -3.21 3.10 17.39
N LEU A 81 -4.00 2.18 16.83
CA LEU A 81 -3.47 1.06 16.03
C LEU A 81 -2.76 1.55 14.75
N HIS A 82 -3.28 2.60 14.09
CA HIS A 82 -2.61 3.22 12.94
C HIS A 82 -1.26 3.82 13.32
N VAL A 83 -1.18 4.53 14.45
CA VAL A 83 0.07 5.10 14.97
C VAL A 83 1.07 3.99 15.28
N GLU A 84 0.64 2.97 16.02
CA GLU A 84 1.46 1.80 16.38
C GLU A 84 2.00 1.08 15.13
N HIS A 85 1.13 0.84 14.14
CA HIS A 85 1.52 0.21 12.88
C HIS A 85 2.56 1.04 12.13
N THR A 86 2.38 2.37 12.08
CA THR A 86 3.31 3.29 11.42
C THR A 86 4.68 3.24 12.09
N ARG A 87 4.74 3.31 13.43
CA ARG A 87 5.99 3.21 14.20
C ARG A 87 6.70 1.87 14.02
N LYS A 88 5.94 0.78 13.96
CA LYS A 88 6.48 -0.55 13.70
C LYS A 88 7.05 -0.68 12.28
N GLN A 89 6.33 -0.21 11.26
CA GLN A 89 6.83 -0.19 9.89
C GLN A 89 8.12 0.63 9.75
N LEU A 90 8.23 1.74 10.49
CA LEU A 90 9.46 2.52 10.52
C LEU A 90 10.62 1.70 11.12
N GLY A 91 10.39 1.02 12.24
CA GLY A 91 11.38 0.12 12.85
C GLY A 91 11.84 -1.00 11.91
N GLU A 92 10.92 -1.63 11.19
CA GLU A 92 11.22 -2.67 10.18
C GLU A 92 12.05 -2.12 9.02
N LYS A 93 11.73 -0.92 8.50
CA LYS A 93 12.50 -0.26 7.44
C LYS A 93 13.92 0.07 7.87
N LEU A 94 14.08 0.60 9.09
CA LEU A 94 15.40 0.92 9.65
C LEU A 94 16.22 -0.34 9.90
N ALA A 95 15.60 -1.42 10.40
CA ALA A 95 16.27 -2.69 10.61
C ALA A 95 16.73 -3.35 9.29
N ALA A 96 15.92 -3.25 8.22
CA ALA A 96 16.23 -3.85 6.93
C ALA A 96 17.38 -3.15 6.17
N ARG A 97 17.59 -1.84 6.38
CA ARG A 97 18.60 -1.06 5.65
C ARG A 97 20.04 -1.18 6.20
N GLY A 98 20.23 -1.75 7.40
CA GLY A 98 21.56 -1.80 8.03
C GLY A 98 22.09 -0.40 8.40
N PHE A 99 23.35 -0.32 8.85
CA PHE A 99 23.91 0.89 9.49
C PHE A 99 24.25 2.07 8.55
N LYS A 100 24.10 1.93 7.23
CA LYS A 100 24.46 2.99 6.27
C LYS A 100 23.22 3.34 5.44
N MET A 101 22.77 4.59 5.54
CA MET A 101 21.62 5.20 4.83
C MET A 101 20.24 5.06 5.52
N CYS A 102 20.09 5.63 6.71
CA CYS A 102 18.80 5.73 7.43
C CYS A 102 18.24 7.16 7.51
N ASP A 103 18.98 8.15 7.02
CA ASP A 103 18.62 9.58 7.15
C ASP A 103 17.57 10.03 6.12
N ASP A 104 17.38 9.28 5.03
CA ASP A 104 16.37 9.52 4.00
C ASP A 104 15.02 8.83 4.29
N VAL A 105 14.89 8.13 5.42
CA VAL A 105 13.65 7.42 5.78
C VAL A 105 12.65 8.39 6.37
N ASP A 106 11.49 8.54 5.74
CA ASP A 106 10.38 9.35 6.25
C ASP A 106 9.93 8.84 7.63
N ARG A 107 10.12 9.67 8.66
CA ARG A 107 9.72 9.42 10.05
C ARG A 107 8.41 10.10 10.43
N SER A 108 7.74 10.74 9.48
CA SER A 108 6.50 11.47 9.76
C SER A 108 5.31 10.51 9.93
N LEU A 109 4.45 10.84 10.90
CA LEU A 109 3.13 10.25 11.01
C LEU A 109 2.16 11.05 10.13
N ARG A 110 1.46 10.36 9.24
CA ARG A 110 0.50 10.98 8.32
C ARG A 110 -0.91 10.52 8.59
N CYS A 111 -1.87 11.43 8.37
CA CYS A 111 -3.29 11.14 8.44
C CYS A 111 -3.67 9.99 7.47
N PRO A 112 -4.41 8.96 7.91
CA PRO A 112 -4.80 7.84 7.05
C PRO A 112 -5.74 8.25 5.91
N VAL A 113 -6.38 9.43 6.01
CA VAL A 113 -7.33 9.91 5.00
C VAL A 113 -6.66 10.84 3.98
N CYS A 114 -6.03 11.94 4.42
CA CYS A 114 -5.50 12.96 3.52
C CYS A 114 -3.97 13.11 3.52
N ARG A 115 -3.26 12.27 4.25
CA ARG A 115 -1.78 12.22 4.32
C ARG A 115 -1.07 13.50 4.79
N ILE A 116 -1.81 14.46 5.35
CA ILE A 116 -1.25 15.61 6.06
C ILE A 116 -0.43 15.08 7.24
N VAL A 117 0.74 15.68 7.47
CA VAL A 117 1.63 15.34 8.58
C VAL A 117 0.94 15.71 9.89
N MET A 118 0.82 14.73 10.77
CA MET A 118 0.28 14.89 12.12
C MET A 118 1.41 15.05 13.15
N GLU A 119 2.53 14.36 12.94
CA GLU A 119 3.73 14.40 13.76
C GLU A 119 4.95 14.30 12.82
N GLU A 120 5.90 15.23 12.92
CA GLU A 120 7.05 15.30 12.00
C GLU A 120 8.03 14.13 12.20
N GLU A 121 8.19 13.67 13.43
CA GLU A 121 9.09 12.56 13.77
C GLU A 121 8.45 11.67 14.83
N VAL A 122 8.20 10.40 14.48
CA VAL A 122 7.80 9.37 15.44
C VAL A 122 8.93 8.44 15.80
N GLU A 123 8.98 8.03 17.07
CA GLU A 123 9.92 7.01 17.53
C GLU A 123 9.59 5.62 16.94
N PRO A 124 10.56 4.92 16.33
CA PRO A 124 10.35 3.60 15.79
C PRO A 124 10.20 2.56 16.89
N ILE A 125 9.25 1.64 16.71
CA ILE A 125 9.13 0.47 17.58
C ILE A 125 10.05 -0.60 17.01
N LEU A 126 11.23 -0.71 17.62
CA LEU A 126 12.20 -1.75 17.29
C LEU A 126 11.66 -3.08 17.83
N GLN A 127 11.29 -4.00 16.94
CA GLN A 127 11.00 -5.35 17.38
C GLN A 127 12.25 -5.95 18.01
N PRO A 128 12.15 -6.68 19.14
CA PRO A 128 13.27 -7.44 19.64
C PRO A 128 13.72 -8.39 18.53
N SER A 129 15.03 -8.41 18.24
CA SER A 129 15.64 -9.29 17.26
C SER A 129 15.09 -10.71 17.43
N PRO A 130 14.64 -11.39 16.36
CA PRO A 130 14.13 -12.74 16.49
C PRO A 130 15.21 -13.59 17.17
N PRO A 131 14.92 -14.26 18.30
CA PRO A 131 15.89 -15.18 18.87
C PRO A 131 16.24 -16.20 17.80
N SER A 132 17.53 -16.31 17.50
CA SER A 132 18.08 -17.34 16.65
C SER A 132 17.64 -18.70 17.20
N GLY A 133 16.65 -19.31 16.54
CA GLY A 133 16.21 -20.68 16.79
C GLY A 133 15.09 -20.86 17.83
N ARG A 134 13.84 -20.68 17.40
CA ARG A 134 12.73 -21.67 17.47
C ARG A 134 11.40 -20.96 17.19
N ARG A 135 10.74 -21.36 16.11
CA ARG A 135 9.35 -21.02 15.81
C ARG A 135 8.46 -21.47 16.98
N ARG A 136 7.88 -20.54 17.73
CA ARG A 136 6.68 -20.79 18.54
C ARG A 136 5.55 -19.90 18.03
N ARG A 137 4.76 -20.45 17.12
CA ARG A 137 3.59 -19.85 16.48
C ARG A 137 2.38 -19.97 17.41
N SER A 138 2.34 -19.25 18.54
CA SER A 138 1.17 -19.33 19.43
C SER A 138 0.74 -18.04 20.12
N SER A 139 1.49 -16.94 20.13
CA SER A 139 1.14 -15.78 20.98
C SER A 139 0.60 -14.54 20.24
N LEU A 140 0.56 -14.52 18.91
CA LEU A 140 -0.10 -13.43 18.16
C LEU A 140 -1.61 -13.64 17.97
N LYS A 141 -2.08 -14.89 18.06
CA LYS A 141 -3.48 -15.26 17.79
C LYS A 141 -4.43 -14.83 18.92
N GLU A 142 -3.94 -14.56 20.14
CA GLU A 142 -4.78 -14.19 21.30
C GLU A 142 -5.08 -12.68 21.40
N ARG A 143 -4.19 -11.79 20.92
CA ARG A 143 -4.46 -10.33 20.91
C ARG A 143 -5.27 -9.88 19.69
N GLU A 144 -5.11 -10.50 18.51
CA GLU A 144 -5.98 -10.24 17.36
C GLU A 144 -7.41 -10.79 17.58
N SER A 145 -7.55 -11.91 18.29
CA SER A 145 -8.84 -12.56 18.53
C SER A 145 -9.71 -11.87 19.57
N THR A 146 -9.13 -11.09 20.49
CA THR A 146 -9.90 -10.28 21.45
C THR A 146 -10.43 -8.98 20.82
N TYR A 147 -9.65 -8.36 19.92
CA TYR A 147 -10.08 -7.16 19.18
C TYR A 147 -11.16 -7.46 18.13
N SER A 148 -10.94 -8.49 17.30
CA SER A 148 -11.94 -8.93 16.30
C SER A 148 -13.25 -9.41 16.97
N ARG A 149 -13.18 -10.00 18.16
CA ARG A 149 -14.37 -10.52 18.87
C ARG A 149 -15.24 -9.40 19.46
N ARG A 150 -14.68 -8.26 19.84
CA ARG A 150 -15.46 -7.11 20.34
C ARG A 150 -16.16 -6.36 19.21
N LEU A 151 -15.52 -6.25 18.05
CA LEU A 151 -16.07 -5.54 16.89
C LEU A 151 -17.29 -6.24 16.26
N VAL A 152 -17.30 -7.58 16.28
CA VAL A 152 -18.42 -8.40 15.75
C VAL A 152 -19.69 -8.29 16.61
N GLN A 153 -19.60 -7.77 17.84
CA GLN A 153 -20.73 -7.73 18.77
C GLN A 153 -21.65 -6.50 18.62
N GLN A 154 -21.27 -5.47 17.86
CA GLN A 154 -22.00 -4.18 17.86
C GLN A 154 -22.58 -3.74 16.52
N GLY A 155 -22.24 -4.40 15.41
CA GLY A 155 -22.98 -4.26 14.17
C GLY A 155 -23.95 -5.42 14.07
N SER A 156 -25.25 -5.14 14.01
CA SER A 156 -26.21 -6.04 13.36
C SER A 156 -25.51 -6.60 12.12
N LEU A 157 -25.31 -7.92 12.08
CA LEU A 157 -24.93 -8.64 10.88
C LEU A 157 -26.12 -8.40 9.94
N ALA A 158 -26.12 -7.22 9.31
CA ALA A 158 -27.08 -6.84 8.29
C ALA A 158 -27.05 -8.00 7.33
N ASP A 159 -28.18 -8.68 7.26
CA ASP A 159 -28.39 -9.93 6.57
C ASP A 159 -27.74 -9.83 5.19
N PHE A 160 -26.52 -10.37 5.08
CA PHE A 160 -25.76 -10.30 3.86
C PHE A 160 -26.36 -11.37 2.96
N ASP A 161 -27.45 -11.00 2.29
CA ASP A 161 -28.11 -11.85 1.31
C ASP A 161 -27.20 -11.93 0.07
N PHE A 162 -26.32 -12.93 0.09
CA PHE A 162 -25.38 -13.17 -0.99
C PHE A 162 -26.07 -13.96 -2.10
N ASP A 163 -26.27 -13.32 -3.25
CA ASP A 163 -26.81 -13.97 -4.44
C ASP A 163 -25.77 -14.92 -5.06
N TRP A 164 -25.80 -16.17 -4.60
CA TRP A 164 -24.95 -17.26 -5.08
C TRP A 164 -25.12 -17.54 -6.57
N GLU A 165 -26.32 -17.33 -7.12
CA GLU A 165 -26.60 -17.64 -8.51
C GLU A 165 -25.94 -16.61 -9.43
N ARG A 166 -26.13 -15.33 -9.13
CA ARG A 166 -25.44 -14.24 -9.82
C ARG A 166 -23.93 -14.36 -9.71
N TRP A 167 -23.40 -14.73 -8.53
CA TRP A 167 -21.96 -14.94 -8.35
C TRP A 167 -21.42 -16.08 -9.22
N ARG A 168 -22.13 -17.21 -9.30
CA ARG A 168 -21.74 -18.34 -10.18
C ARG A 168 -21.73 -17.94 -11.66
N GLN A 169 -22.75 -17.20 -12.11
CA GLN A 169 -22.82 -16.72 -13.49
C GLN A 169 -21.67 -15.76 -13.82
N GLN A 170 -21.36 -14.84 -12.90
CA GLN A 170 -20.19 -13.97 -13.02
C GLN A 170 -18.89 -14.77 -13.08
N GLN A 171 -18.70 -15.75 -12.20
CA GLN A 171 -17.52 -16.59 -12.22
C GLN A 171 -17.37 -17.35 -13.55
N ALA A 172 -18.46 -17.91 -14.08
CA ALA A 172 -18.45 -18.59 -15.39
C ALA A 172 -18.03 -17.66 -16.53
N SER A 173 -18.54 -16.41 -16.55
CA SER A 173 -18.13 -15.41 -17.54
C SER A 173 -16.64 -15.05 -17.44
N LEU A 174 -16.11 -14.95 -16.22
CA LEU A 174 -14.70 -14.61 -15.97
C LEU A 174 -13.78 -15.78 -16.35
N MET A 175 -14.24 -17.02 -16.19
CA MET A 175 -13.51 -18.23 -16.59
C MET A 175 -13.19 -18.23 -18.10
N VAL A 176 -14.14 -17.82 -18.94
CA VAL A 176 -13.91 -17.71 -20.39
C VAL A 176 -12.82 -16.69 -20.73
N ILE A 177 -12.76 -15.57 -19.98
CA ILE A 177 -11.72 -14.56 -20.17
C ILE A 177 -10.37 -15.11 -19.71
N TYR A 178 -10.34 -15.79 -18.56
CA TYR A 178 -9.15 -16.40 -18.01
C TYR A 178 -8.54 -17.45 -18.96
N GLU A 179 -9.37 -18.33 -19.53
CA GLU A 179 -8.93 -19.35 -20.48
C GLU A 179 -8.33 -18.72 -21.75
N LYS A 180 -8.99 -17.71 -22.32
CA LYS A 180 -8.46 -16.97 -23.47
C LYS A 180 -7.13 -16.27 -23.17
N GLN A 181 -6.97 -15.71 -21.96
CA GLN A 181 -5.71 -15.12 -21.53
C GLN A 181 -4.63 -16.19 -21.36
N LYS A 182 -4.99 -17.36 -20.82
CA LYS A 182 -4.08 -18.50 -20.63
C LYS A 182 -3.57 -19.05 -21.96
N GLU A 183 -4.46 -19.29 -22.93
CA GLU A 183 -4.11 -19.76 -24.28
C GLU A 183 -3.17 -18.79 -25.01
N LYS A 184 -3.36 -17.49 -24.80
CA LYS A 184 -2.52 -16.43 -25.38
C LYS A 184 -1.22 -16.17 -24.59
N GLY A 185 -0.96 -16.92 -23.51
CA GLY A 185 0.22 -16.73 -22.66
C GLY A 185 0.20 -15.44 -21.82
N GLY A 186 -0.97 -14.82 -21.63
CA GLY A 186 -1.15 -13.61 -20.82
C GLY A 186 -1.27 -13.85 -19.31
N ILE A 187 -1.27 -15.11 -18.87
CA ILE A 187 -1.25 -15.48 -17.45
C ILE A 187 0.19 -15.81 -17.04
N ILE A 188 0.71 -15.07 -16.06
CA ILE A 188 2.07 -15.25 -15.55
C ILE A 188 2.12 -16.54 -14.71
N ASP A 189 2.87 -17.53 -15.19
CA ASP A 189 3.23 -18.72 -14.42
C ASP A 189 4.53 -18.44 -13.64
N LEU A 190 4.42 -18.32 -12.32
CA LEU A 190 5.55 -18.02 -11.43
C LEU A 190 6.63 -19.10 -11.44
N GLU A 191 6.29 -20.36 -11.72
CA GLU A 191 7.22 -21.48 -11.75
C GLU A 191 8.04 -21.49 -13.03
N GLU A 192 7.38 -21.29 -14.18
CA GLU A 192 8.05 -21.19 -15.47
C GLU A 192 8.89 -19.91 -15.58
N GLU A 193 8.41 -18.77 -15.06
CA GLU A 193 9.20 -17.53 -15.06
C GLU A 193 10.44 -17.65 -14.16
N ARG A 194 10.37 -18.45 -13.08
CA ARG A 194 11.54 -18.75 -12.24
C ARG A 194 12.59 -19.60 -12.98
N LYS A 195 12.16 -20.54 -13.84
CA LYS A 195 13.05 -21.42 -14.61
C LYS A 195 13.62 -20.78 -15.86
N LYS A 196 13.02 -19.70 -16.36
CA LYS A 196 13.43 -19.02 -17.61
C LYS A 196 14.88 -18.55 -17.61
N ASN A 197 15.43 -18.18 -16.45
CA ASN A 197 16.82 -17.76 -16.29
C ASN A 197 17.71 -18.84 -15.65
N LEU A 198 17.20 -20.06 -15.49
CA LEU A 198 17.94 -21.17 -14.92
C LEU A 198 18.84 -21.78 -16.00
N ILE A 199 20.13 -21.44 -15.98
CA ILE A 199 21.14 -22.05 -16.85
C ILE A 199 21.39 -23.47 -16.36
N THR A 200 21.09 -24.46 -17.19
CA THR A 200 21.38 -25.88 -16.92
C THR A 200 22.52 -26.37 -17.81
N GLU A 201 23.14 -27.51 -17.49
CA GLU A 201 24.24 -28.08 -18.28
C GLU A 201 23.86 -28.29 -19.77
N ASN A 202 22.57 -28.48 -20.05
CA ASN A 202 22.02 -28.62 -21.40
C ASN A 202 21.92 -27.29 -22.17
N THR A 203 21.95 -26.15 -21.47
CA THR A 203 21.88 -24.80 -22.06
C THR A 203 23.23 -24.38 -22.65
N VAL A 204 24.32 -24.99 -22.19
CA VAL A 204 25.65 -24.83 -22.78
C VAL A 204 25.79 -25.85 -23.91
N SER A 205 25.29 -25.50 -25.09
CA SER A 205 25.67 -26.22 -26.31
C SER A 205 27.16 -26.00 -26.54
N CYS A 206 27.99 -26.93 -26.06
CA CYS A 206 29.38 -27.03 -26.45
C CYS A 206 29.39 -27.19 -27.96
N TRP A 207 29.73 -26.12 -28.68
CA TRP A 207 30.08 -26.21 -30.09
C TRP A 207 31.24 -27.19 -30.15
N LYS A 208 30.96 -28.43 -30.55
CA LYS A 208 32.00 -29.41 -30.82
C LYS A 208 32.82 -28.83 -31.96
N ILE A 209 33.93 -28.19 -31.60
CA ILE A 209 34.98 -27.85 -32.56
C ILE A 209 35.49 -29.19 -33.07
N THR A 210 34.97 -29.62 -34.21
CA THR A 210 35.52 -30.78 -34.91
C THR A 210 36.92 -30.39 -35.40
N SER A 211 37.84 -31.37 -35.39
CA SER A 211 39.24 -31.22 -35.79
C SER A 211 39.44 -30.44 -37.11
N ALA A 212 38.50 -30.52 -38.04
CA ALA A 212 38.51 -29.78 -39.31
C ALA A 212 38.46 -28.24 -39.15
N THR A 213 37.80 -27.72 -38.11
CA THR A 213 37.68 -26.26 -37.90
C THR A 213 38.98 -25.66 -37.33
N ILE A 214 39.77 -26.46 -36.60
CA ILE A 214 41.07 -26.04 -36.05
C ILE A 214 42.10 -25.87 -37.18
N ALA A 215 42.05 -26.73 -38.21
CA ALA A 215 42.96 -26.65 -39.35
C ALA A 215 42.82 -25.32 -40.11
N ASN A 216 41.59 -24.83 -40.31
CA ASN A 216 41.36 -23.54 -40.98
C ASN A 216 41.74 -22.35 -40.09
N PHE A 217 41.57 -22.45 -38.77
CA PHE A 217 41.98 -21.37 -37.85
C PHE A 217 43.51 -21.25 -37.73
N PHE A 218 44.23 -22.37 -37.78
CA PHE A 218 45.70 -22.37 -37.79
C PHE A 218 46.27 -21.81 -39.10
N VAL A 219 45.62 -22.06 -40.24
CA VAL A 219 46.04 -21.47 -41.54
C VAL A 219 45.86 -19.95 -41.52
N VAL A 220 44.77 -19.42 -40.94
CA VAL A 220 44.56 -17.97 -40.85
C VAL A 220 45.55 -17.32 -39.86
N ILE A 221 45.87 -17.97 -38.73
CA ILE A 221 46.85 -17.45 -37.77
C ILE A 221 48.28 -17.49 -38.35
N LEU A 222 48.64 -18.48 -39.16
CA LEU A 222 49.96 -18.54 -39.82
C LEU A 222 50.12 -17.49 -40.91
N ILE A 223 49.04 -17.11 -41.62
CA ILE A 223 49.10 -16.04 -42.63
C ILE A 223 49.24 -14.66 -41.96
N VAL A 224 48.62 -14.44 -40.80
CA VAL A 224 48.75 -13.17 -40.05
C VAL A 224 50.05 -13.12 -39.21
N GLY A 225 50.61 -14.27 -38.84
CA GLY A 225 51.83 -14.40 -38.04
C GLY A 225 53.14 -14.01 -38.74
N CYS A 226 53.12 -13.72 -40.04
CA CYS A 226 54.31 -13.28 -40.79
C CYS A 226 54.42 -11.75 -41.00
N PHE A 227 53.51 -10.93 -40.47
CA PHE A 227 53.60 -9.48 -40.58
C PHE A 227 53.59 -8.79 -39.19
N GLY A 228 54.78 -8.38 -38.74
CA GLY A 228 54.95 -7.22 -37.87
C GLY A 228 54.88 -7.42 -36.35
N GLN A 229 55.86 -8.13 -35.77
CA GLN A 229 56.26 -7.88 -34.38
C GLN A 229 56.92 -6.50 -34.27
N SER A 230 56.16 -5.44 -33.98
CA SER A 230 56.76 -4.21 -33.39
C SER A 230 55.79 -3.20 -32.77
N GLU A 231 54.48 -3.23 -33.01
CA GLU A 231 53.61 -2.09 -32.64
C GLU A 231 52.40 -2.44 -31.75
N LEU A 232 52.55 -3.34 -30.77
CA LEU A 232 51.44 -3.65 -29.83
C LEU A 232 51.85 -3.73 -28.35
N LYS A 233 52.88 -2.97 -27.93
CA LYS A 233 53.24 -2.84 -26.50
C LYS A 233 52.85 -1.50 -25.86
N ARG A 234 52.14 -0.61 -26.57
CA ARG A 234 51.84 0.75 -26.06
C ARG A 234 50.40 1.03 -25.61
N THR A 235 49.45 0.12 -25.82
CA THR A 235 48.02 0.40 -25.57
C THR A 235 47.40 -0.30 -24.37
N PHE A 236 48.11 -1.18 -23.65
CA PHE A 236 47.57 -1.94 -22.50
C PHE A 236 47.85 -1.33 -21.11
N LYS A 237 48.07 -0.01 -21.01
CA LYS A 237 48.22 0.70 -19.72
C LYS A 237 47.10 1.68 -19.40
N LYS A 238 46.02 1.69 -20.18
CA LYS A 238 44.88 2.60 -19.98
C LYS A 238 43.61 1.78 -20.07
N LEU A 239 43.16 1.24 -18.93
CA LEU A 239 41.78 0.83 -18.59
C LEU A 239 41.86 -0.02 -17.31
N ARG A 240 42.11 0.68 -16.19
CA ARG A 240 41.73 0.24 -14.85
C ARG A 240 40.67 1.24 -14.40
N PHE A 241 39.42 0.81 -14.35
CA PHE A 241 38.39 1.29 -13.44
C PHE A 241 37.80 0.04 -12.80
#